data_AF-A0A1X7SG82-F1
#
_entry.id   AF-A0A1X7SG82-F1
#
_cell.length_a   1.000
_cell.length_b   1.000
_cell.length_c   1.000
_cell.angle_alpha   90.00
_cell.angle_beta   90.00
_cell.angle_gamma   90.00
#
_symmetry.space_group_name_H-M   'P 1'
#
loop_
_entity.id
_entity.type
_entity.pdbx_description
1 polymer ?
#
loop_
_entity_poly.entity_id
_entity_poly.type
_entity_poly.pdbx_seq_one_letter_code
_entity_poly.pdbx_strand_id
1 'polypeptide(L)'
;MATKLSSPLIHFELPEDTTGNYKAKCKYCNSCISGSSKTSSNFTTHLKRKHPKIYEEAQKSGTIAKAKVMEQATVDSFITGKKYDQNDVRQCRAIDALTSLIAENMLPLSIVESLHLESIAIHLILVL
;
A
#
# COMPACT_ATOMS: atom_id res chain seq x y z
N MET A 1 -24.82 -25.56 -8.81
CA MET A 1 -24.46 -24.25 -8.23
C MET A 1 -23.38 -23.62 -9.11
N ALA A 2 -23.76 -22.70 -9.99
CA ALA A 2 -22.84 -22.10 -10.95
C ALA A 2 -22.06 -20.97 -10.26
N THR A 3 -20.78 -21.21 -9.99
CA THR A 3 -19.87 -20.17 -9.50
C THR A 3 -19.76 -19.08 -10.56
N LYS A 4 -20.30 -17.88 -10.28
CA LYS A 4 -20.03 -16.66 -11.04
C LYS A 4 -18.52 -16.42 -11.04
N LEU A 5 -17.83 -16.94 -12.05
CA LEU A 5 -16.39 -16.77 -12.21
C LEU A 5 -16.17 -15.53 -13.08
N SER A 6 -16.30 -14.34 -12.49
CA SER A 6 -15.83 -13.08 -13.07
C SER A 6 -14.30 -13.04 -13.01
N SER A 7 -13.67 -13.94 -13.76
CA SER A 7 -12.23 -14.14 -13.74
C SER A 7 -11.68 -13.91 -15.16
N PRO A 8 -10.52 -13.23 -15.30
CA PRO A 8 -9.86 -13.01 -16.59
C PRO A 8 -9.56 -14.32 -17.36
N LEU A 9 -9.65 -15.47 -16.67
CA LEU A 9 -9.47 -16.82 -17.22
C LEU A 9 -10.43 -17.17 -18.36
N ILE A 10 -11.59 -16.51 -18.50
CA ILE A 10 -12.54 -16.78 -19.60
C ILE A 10 -11.92 -16.54 -20.99
N HIS A 11 -10.90 -15.69 -21.06
CA HIS A 11 -10.18 -15.33 -22.27
C HIS A 11 -9.01 -16.28 -22.61
N PHE A 12 -8.84 -17.34 -21.82
CA PHE A 12 -7.75 -18.30 -21.95
C PHE A 12 -8.27 -19.73 -22.09
N GLU A 13 -7.51 -20.56 -22.80
CA GLU A 13 -7.68 -22.00 -22.84
C GLU A 13 -6.83 -22.61 -21.73
N LEU A 14 -7.50 -23.20 -20.75
CA LEU A 14 -6.89 -23.83 -19.57
C LEU A 14 -6.61 -25.32 -19.85
N PRO A 15 -5.51 -25.87 -19.35
CA PRO A 15 -5.27 -27.32 -19.36
C PRO A 15 -6.21 -28.03 -18.37
N GLU A 16 -6.41 -29.33 -18.56
CA GLU A 16 -7.27 -30.16 -17.70
C GLU A 16 -6.76 -30.21 -16.25
N ASP A 17 -5.43 -30.25 -16.06
CA ASP A 17 -4.78 -30.18 -14.76
C ASP A 17 -4.38 -28.75 -14.40
N THR A 18 -5.14 -28.11 -13.49
CA THR A 18 -4.84 -26.78 -12.95
C THR A 18 -4.23 -26.82 -11.54
N THR A 19 -3.81 -28.00 -11.08
CA THR A 19 -3.19 -28.21 -9.77
C THR A 19 -1.77 -27.64 -9.75
N GLY A 20 -1.60 -26.42 -9.25
CA GLY A 20 -0.31 -25.75 -9.12
C GLY A 20 -0.04 -24.73 -10.21
N ASN A 21 1.18 -24.76 -10.77
CA ASN A 21 1.61 -23.87 -11.85
C ASN A 21 1.28 -24.51 -13.20
N TYR A 22 0.52 -23.80 -14.03
CA TYR A 22 0.10 -24.28 -15.34
C TYR A 22 0.37 -23.23 -16.41
N LYS A 23 0.30 -23.64 -17.68
CA LYS A 23 0.36 -22.71 -18.83
C LYS A 23 -0.99 -22.69 -19.51
N ALA A 24 -1.54 -21.50 -19.74
CA ALA A 24 -2.78 -21.31 -20.46
C ALA A 24 -2.55 -20.51 -21.74
N LYS A 25 -3.30 -20.81 -22.79
CA LYS A 25 -3.14 -20.18 -24.11
C LYS A 25 -4.14 -19.03 -24.28
N CYS A 26 -3.68 -17.88 -24.74
CA CYS A 26 -4.54 -16.74 -25.04
C CYS A 26 -5.34 -16.99 -26.33
N LYS A 27 -6.66 -16.79 -26.28
CA LYS A 27 -7.57 -16.96 -27.42
C LYS A 27 -7.38 -15.93 -28.55
N TYR A 28 -6.63 -14.85 -28.31
CA TYR A 28 -6.53 -13.70 -29.23
C TYR A 28 -5.17 -13.52 -29.89
N CYS A 29 -4.08 -13.91 -29.22
CA CYS A 29 -2.72 -13.78 -29.76
C CYS A 29 -1.90 -15.08 -29.70
N ASN A 30 -2.54 -16.21 -29.38
CA ASN A 30 -1.91 -17.52 -29.26
C ASN A 30 -0.71 -17.59 -28.27
N SER A 31 -0.47 -16.55 -27.47
CA SER A 31 0.61 -16.53 -26.48
C SER A 31 0.28 -17.47 -25.31
N CYS A 32 1.26 -18.27 -24.89
CA CYS A 32 1.15 -19.12 -23.70
C CYS A 32 1.63 -18.35 -22.46
N ILE A 33 0.82 -18.36 -21.40
CA ILE A 33 1.08 -17.61 -20.17
C ILE A 33 1.05 -18.56 -18.99
N SER A 34 2.10 -18.48 -18.16
CA SER A 34 2.15 -19.20 -16.90
C SER A 34 1.18 -18.58 -15.88
N GLY A 35 0.36 -19.41 -15.27
CA GLY A 35 -0.55 -19.04 -14.19
C GLY A 35 -0.48 -20.01 -13.03
N SER A 36 -1.19 -19.68 -11.97
CA SER A 36 -1.36 -20.53 -10.80
C SER A 36 -2.83 -20.58 -10.42
N SER A 37 -3.27 -21.68 -9.81
CA SER A 37 -4.65 -21.83 -9.30
C SER A 37 -5.06 -20.69 -8.37
N LYS A 38 -4.11 -20.11 -7.62
CA LYS A 38 -4.36 -19.07 -6.62
C LYS A 38 -4.37 -17.64 -7.16
N THR A 39 -3.77 -17.38 -8.34
CA THR A 39 -3.50 -16.02 -8.80
C THR A 39 -3.77 -15.85 -10.29
N SER A 40 -4.52 -14.81 -10.65
CA SER A 40 -4.87 -14.51 -12.05
C SER A 40 -4.21 -13.24 -12.61
N SER A 41 -3.32 -12.60 -11.85
CA SER A 41 -2.67 -11.31 -12.19
C SER A 41 -1.93 -11.33 -13.53
N ASN A 42 -1.34 -12.47 -13.90
CA ASN A 42 -0.62 -12.63 -15.17
C ASN A 42 -1.58 -12.52 -16.37
N PHE A 43 -2.77 -13.11 -16.26
CA PHE A 43 -3.80 -13.07 -17.29
C PHE A 43 -4.38 -11.67 -17.45
N THR A 44 -4.69 -11.01 -16.32
CA THR A 44 -5.13 -9.60 -16.31
C THR A 44 -4.10 -8.68 -16.96
N THR A 45 -2.83 -8.82 -16.57
CA THR A 45 -1.71 -8.02 -17.12
C THR A 45 -1.55 -8.25 -18.62
N HIS A 46 -1.70 -9.49 -19.07
CA HIS A 46 -1.64 -9.81 -20.49
C HIS A 46 -2.74 -9.13 -21.29
N LEU A 47 -4.00 -9.24 -20.85
CA LEU A 47 -5.13 -8.59 -21.51
C LEU A 47 -4.91 -7.07 -21.53
N LYS A 48 -4.51 -6.46 -20.41
CA LYS A 48 -4.24 -5.03 -20.33
C LYS A 48 -3.16 -4.56 -21.33
N ARG A 49 -2.11 -5.35 -21.56
CA ARG A 49 -0.97 -4.96 -22.40
C ARG A 49 -1.14 -5.31 -23.88
N LYS A 50 -1.64 -6.50 -24.18
CA LYS A 50 -1.73 -7.03 -25.56
C LYS A 50 -3.11 -6.86 -26.16
N HIS A 51 -4.15 -6.78 -25.33
CA HIS A 51 -5.55 -6.73 -25.75
C HIS A 51 -6.34 -5.64 -25.00
N PRO A 52 -5.91 -4.35 -25.05
CA PRO A 52 -6.50 -3.28 -24.25
C PRO A 52 -8.01 -3.12 -24.48
N LYS A 53 -8.47 -3.25 -25.72
CA LYS A 53 -9.91 -3.20 -26.07
C LYS A 53 -10.73 -4.26 -25.34
N ILE A 54 -10.23 -5.49 -25.32
CA ILE A 54 -10.90 -6.64 -24.67
C ILE A 54 -10.90 -6.44 -23.16
N TYR A 55 -9.79 -5.94 -22.60
CA TYR A 55 -9.70 -5.61 -21.18
C TYR A 55 -10.71 -4.53 -20.78
N GLU A 56 -10.87 -3.46 -21.57
CA GLU A 56 -11.85 -2.40 -21.30
C GLU A 56 -13.30 -2.90 -21.37
N GLU A 57 -13.64 -3.72 -22.36
CA GLU A 57 -14.95 -4.37 -22.47
C GLU A 57 -15.22 -5.31 -21.30
N ALA A 58 -14.21 -6.06 -20.89
CA ALA A 58 -14.28 -6.96 -19.73
C ALA A 58 -14.45 -6.18 -18.40
N GLN A 59 -13.84 -4.99 -18.28
CA GLN A 59 -14.07 -4.11 -17.14
C GLN A 59 -15.49 -3.54 -17.10
N LYS A 60 -16.02 -3.10 -18.25
CA LYS A 60 -17.40 -2.56 -18.34
C LYS A 60 -18.45 -3.61 -18.01
N SER A 61 -18.20 -4.87 -18.40
CA SER A 61 -19.08 -6.01 -18.12
C SER A 61 -18.93 -6.60 -16.71
N GLY A 62 -17.98 -6.09 -15.90
CA GLY A 62 -17.72 -6.60 -14.55
C GLY A 62 -17.08 -8.00 -14.52
N THR A 63 -16.60 -8.50 -15.66
CA THR A 63 -15.94 -9.82 -15.77
C THR A 63 -14.49 -9.78 -15.30
N ILE A 64 -13.85 -8.61 -15.32
CA ILE A 64 -12.56 -8.36 -14.69
C ILE A 64 -12.76 -7.26 -13.65
N ALA A 65 -12.40 -7.55 -12.40
CA ALA A 65 -12.43 -6.56 -11.34
C ALA A 65 -11.55 -5.38 -11.75
N LYS A 66 -12.11 -4.16 -11.72
CA LYS A 66 -11.34 -2.94 -11.87
C LYS A 66 -10.25 -3.01 -10.81
N ALA A 67 -8.97 -3.01 -11.23
CA ALA A 67 -7.88 -2.91 -10.27
C ALA A 67 -8.22 -1.72 -9.37
N LYS A 68 -8.38 -1.94 -8.06
CA LYS A 68 -8.24 -0.83 -7.12
C LYS A 68 -6.93 -0.21 -7.50
N VAL A 69 -6.96 1.05 -7.93
CA VAL A 69 -5.74 1.84 -8.00
C VAL A 69 -5.19 1.71 -6.59
N MET A 70 -4.12 0.95 -6.44
CA MET A 70 -3.33 1.02 -5.23
C MET A 70 -2.73 2.41 -5.35
N GLU A 71 -3.44 3.40 -4.81
CA GLU A 71 -2.90 4.73 -4.59
C GLU A 71 -1.57 4.46 -3.92
N GLN A 72 -0.48 4.72 -4.64
CA GLN A 72 0.84 4.60 -4.08
C GLN A 72 0.85 5.54 -2.88
N ALA A 73 1.10 5.01 -1.68
CA ALA A 73 1.00 5.80 -0.46
C ALA A 73 1.80 7.09 -0.64
N THR A 74 1.09 8.23 -0.64
CA THR A 74 1.76 9.52 -0.63
C THR A 74 2.41 9.70 0.73
N VAL A 75 3.50 10.47 0.77
CA VAL A 75 4.24 10.76 2.01
C VAL A 75 3.34 11.36 3.10
N ASP A 76 2.19 11.95 2.76
CA ASP A 76 1.15 12.38 3.70
C ASP A 76 0.74 11.30 4.70
N SER A 77 0.68 10.03 4.27
CA SER A 77 0.31 8.91 5.14
C SER A 77 1.34 8.67 6.27
N PHE A 78 2.59 9.09 6.05
CA PHE A 78 3.67 9.02 7.04
C PHE A 78 3.82 10.31 7.85
N ILE A 79 3.39 11.45 7.30
CA ILE A 79 3.46 12.77 7.95
C ILE A 79 2.33 12.96 8.97
N THR A 80 1.20 12.24 8.83
CA THR A 80 0.20 12.11 9.89
C THR A 80 0.74 11.25 11.04
N GLY A 81 1.78 11.75 11.71
CA GLY A 81 2.29 11.20 12.96
C GLY A 81 1.16 11.13 13.97
N LYS A 82 1.11 10.02 14.72
CA LYS A 82 0.17 9.86 15.84
C LYS A 82 0.32 11.07 16.77
N LYS A 83 -0.81 11.68 17.16
CA LYS A 83 -0.85 12.71 18.20
C LYS A 83 -0.20 12.16 19.48
N TYR A 84 0.32 13.06 20.32
CA TYR A 84 0.89 12.71 21.64
C TYR A 84 0.03 11.66 22.36
N ASP A 85 0.67 10.61 22.85
CA ASP A 85 0.06 9.54 23.63
C ASP A 85 0.57 9.61 25.07
N GLN A 86 -0.32 9.98 25.97
CA GLN A 86 -0.04 10.10 27.41
C GLN A 86 0.34 8.76 28.08
N ASN A 87 0.18 7.63 27.39
CA ASN A 87 0.59 6.32 27.91
C ASN A 87 1.92 5.84 27.31
N ASP A 88 2.50 6.56 26.33
CA ASP A 88 3.82 6.22 25.80
C ASP A 88 4.92 6.71 26.76
N VAL A 89 5.57 5.76 27.41
CA VAL A 89 6.63 6.00 28.40
C VAL A 89 7.74 6.91 27.88
N ARG A 90 8.07 6.86 26.58
CA ARG A 90 9.13 7.72 26.01
C ARG A 90 8.66 9.17 25.89
N GLN A 91 7.42 9.37 25.49
CA GLN A 91 6.85 10.71 25.35
C GLN A 91 6.67 11.37 26.72
N CYS A 92 6.17 10.61 27.71
CA CYS A 92 6.07 11.09 29.10
C CYS A 92 7.45 11.51 29.62
N ARG A 93 8.48 10.65 29.46
CA ARG A 93 9.85 10.98 29.91
C ARG A 93 10.43 12.21 29.24
N ALA A 94 10.15 12.42 27.94
CA ALA A 94 10.61 13.60 27.23
C ALA A 94 9.92 14.88 27.72
N ILE A 95 8.61 14.82 27.97
CA ILE A 95 7.85 15.93 28.54
C ILE A 95 8.31 16.24 29.96
N ASP A 96 8.45 15.23 30.83
CA ASP A 96 8.89 15.42 32.21
C ASP A 96 10.28 16.08 32.26
N ALA A 97 11.20 15.64 31.42
CA ALA A 97 12.54 16.26 31.31
C ALA A 97 12.46 17.72 30.85
N LEU A 98 11.60 18.03 29.87
CA LEU A 98 11.38 19.40 29.41
C LEU A 98 10.75 20.26 30.52
N THR A 99 9.78 19.72 31.25
CA THR A 99 9.11 20.40 32.36
C THR A 99 10.08 20.70 33.50
N SER A 100 10.92 19.73 33.90
CA SER A 100 11.97 19.93 34.89
C SER A 100 12.97 20.99 34.45
N LEU A 101 13.43 20.96 33.19
CA LEU A 101 14.35 21.97 32.67
C LEU A 101 13.77 23.39 32.78
N ILE A 102 12.52 23.57 32.38
CA ILE A 102 11.83 24.87 32.43
C ILE A 102 11.64 25.33 33.88
N ALA A 103 11.18 24.43 34.76
CA ALA A 103 10.88 24.77 36.15
C ALA A 103 12.14 25.06 36.97
N GLU A 104 13.19 24.23 36.84
CA GLU A 104 14.43 24.38 37.61
C GLU A 104 15.23 25.62 37.20
N ASN A 105 15.19 25.98 35.91
CA ASN A 105 15.93 27.14 35.38
C ASN A 105 15.04 28.40 35.24
N MET A 106 13.79 28.35 35.72
CA MET A 106 12.82 29.45 35.65
C MET A 106 12.71 30.06 34.24
N LEU A 107 12.67 29.20 33.22
CA LEU A 107 12.67 29.62 31.82
C LEU A 107 11.26 30.08 31.41
N PRO A 108 11.15 31.07 30.50
CA PRO A 108 9.86 31.47 29.97
C PRO A 108 9.29 30.35 29.09
N LEU A 109 7.97 30.13 29.17
CA LEU A 109 7.28 29.08 28.41
C LEU A 109 7.43 29.25 26.88
N SER A 110 7.71 30.46 26.40
CA SER A 110 8.00 30.77 24.99
C SER A 110 9.26 30.09 24.46
N ILE A 111 10.11 29.51 25.31
CA ILE A 111 11.29 28.76 24.87
C ILE A 111 10.93 27.53 24.04
N VAL A 112 9.76 26.92 24.32
CA VAL A 112 9.26 25.74 23.61
C VAL A 112 8.79 26.08 22.20
N GLU A 113 8.43 27.33 21.95
CA GLU A 113 8.01 27.85 20.64
C GLU A 113 9.19 28.37 19.81
N SER A 114 10.41 28.33 20.36
CA SER A 114 11.58 28.84 19.66
C SER A 114 12.05 27.87 18.58
N LEU A 115 12.28 28.38 17.37
CA LEU A 115 12.82 27.64 16.21
C LEU A 115 14.11 26.86 16.54
N HIS A 116 14.88 27.34 17.51
CA HIS A 116 16.11 26.70 17.96
C HIS A 116 15.85 25.39 18.71
N LEU A 117 14.82 25.34 19.55
CA LEU A 117 14.46 24.13 20.28
C LEU A 117 13.87 23.08 19.33
N GLU A 118 13.08 23.50 18.34
CA GLU A 118 12.56 22.61 17.29
C GLU A 118 13.71 21.97 16.48
N SER A 119 14.72 22.76 16.10
CA SER A 119 15.91 22.27 15.38
C SER A 119 16.73 21.27 16.21
N ILE A 120 16.93 21.56 17.50
CA ILE A 120 17.65 20.67 18.43
C ILE A 120 16.88 19.36 18.66
N ALA A 121 15.55 19.42 18.80
CA ALA A 121 14.72 18.23 18.97
C ALA A 121 14.80 17.31 17.74
N ILE A 122 14.78 17.87 16.53
CA ILE A 122 14.94 17.09 15.28
C ILE A 122 16.32 16.41 15.22
N HIS A 123 17.39 17.12 15.60
CA HIS A 123 18.74 16.56 15.59
C HIS A 123 18.97 15.48 16.65
N LEU A 124 18.39 15.60 17.86
CA LEU A 124 18.48 14.56 18.88
C LEU A 124 17.72 13.28 18.52
N ILE A 125 16.62 13.38 17.78
CA ILE A 125 15.82 12.22 17.35
C ILE A 125 16.52 11.42 16.23
N LEU A 126 17.37 12.05 15.41
CA LEU A 126 18.10 11.38 14.33
C LEU A 126 19.36 10.63 14.78
N VAL A 127 19.80 10.82 16.03
CA VAL A 127 21.04 10.23 16.59
C VAL A 127 20.74 9.05 17.54
N LEU A 128 19.48 8.71 17.77
CA LEU A 128 19.02 7.52 18.53
C LEU A 128 18.34 6.51 17.61
#